data_AF-A0A7S3L438-F1
#
_entry.id   AF-A0A7S3L438-F1
#
_cell.length_a   1.000
_cell.length_b   1.000
_cell.length_c   1.000
_cell.angle_alpha   90.00
_cell.angle_beta   90.00
_cell.angle_gamma   90.00
#
_symmetry.space_group_name_H-M   'P 1'
#
loop_
_entity.id
_entity.type
_entity.pdbx_description
1 polymer ?
#
loop_
_entity_poly.entity_id
_entity_poly.type
_entity_poly.pdbx_seq_one_letter_code
_entity_poly.pdbx_strand_id
1 'polypeptide(L)'
;MIVIAFVLLSLLCLWTAYRITTFVEAYYRINQRGNEMDEKGERACRSIKAHGITAYEFLMWYFTQDPNFITHYLWNAICIFCLRNITPWMAKEVTEDDIVHYCLNTSTVIHLKKIQGSTYGLDLENIGWHCLPGSMENSFSLRIDIETRKMISFVFNGENLDDPKQILAMLLMNHADCLHPMVHSFQNSLYESMKTAPPEYFRMYLHGNYLNESAHVFVPHPWLGFNGDTDWFEHILFEHSKRSIPFHSFFDKELMQASPYLRFAVQCRTIIFQELKRAGLDMIDPEAYFLCSVAHSIDHWQLGQLVEWVDFPDDMKYSPRYNYVSRNFFQHSQYWFLPNNYFRSHWHETQLYNRIYHRMKKADPTYADIISLSISY
;
A
#
# COMPACT_ATOMS: atom_id res chain seq x y z
N MET A 1 42.01 1.61 1.17
CA MET A 1 40.54 1.59 1.40
C MET A 1 39.82 2.80 0.79
N ILE A 2 40.20 4.05 1.13
CA ILE A 2 39.52 5.26 0.62
C ILE A 2 39.55 5.34 -0.92
N VAL A 3 40.69 5.02 -1.55
CA VAL A 3 40.83 5.02 -3.02
C VAL A 3 39.92 3.99 -3.70
N ILE A 4 39.76 2.80 -3.10
CA ILE A 4 38.90 1.73 -3.64
C ILE A 4 37.43 2.14 -3.52
N ALA A 5 37.01 2.70 -2.38
CA ALA A 5 35.65 3.21 -2.21
C ALA A 5 35.32 4.34 -3.19
N PHE A 6 36.28 5.25 -3.44
CA PHE A 6 36.12 6.35 -4.39
C PHE A 6 36.01 5.86 -5.85
N VAL A 7 36.81 4.86 -6.22
CA VAL A 7 36.72 4.22 -7.55
C VAL A 7 35.39 3.50 -7.72
N LEU A 8 34.91 2.77 -6.71
CA LEU A 8 33.61 2.10 -6.76
C LEU A 8 32.45 3.08 -6.84
N LEU A 9 32.49 4.19 -6.08
CA LEU A 9 31.49 5.26 -6.20
C LEU A 9 31.52 5.94 -7.57
N SER A 10 32.72 6.20 -8.11
CA SER A 10 32.86 6.84 -9.43
C SER A 10 32.36 5.93 -10.56
N LEU A 11 32.63 4.62 -10.47
CA LEU A 11 32.10 3.62 -11.40
C LEU A 11 30.58 3.47 -11.28
N LEU A 12 30.04 3.53 -10.05
CA LEU A 12 28.60 3.55 -9.82
C LEU A 12 27.97 4.79 -10.47
N CYS A 13 28.55 5.99 -10.27
CA CYS A 13 28.06 7.23 -10.88
C CYS A 13 28.15 7.21 -12.41
N LEU A 14 29.24 6.71 -12.99
CA LEU A 14 29.40 6.55 -14.45
C LEU A 14 28.43 5.53 -15.04
N TRP A 15 28.23 4.41 -14.34
CA TRP A 15 27.23 3.41 -14.73
C TRP A 15 25.82 3.99 -14.66
N THR A 16 25.47 4.69 -13.58
CA THR A 16 24.19 5.40 -13.45
C THR A 16 24.00 6.46 -14.54
N ALA A 17 25.00 7.29 -14.84
CA ALA A 17 24.92 8.31 -15.89
C ALA A 17 24.77 7.72 -17.31
N TYR A 18 25.53 6.68 -17.63
CA TYR A 18 25.40 5.95 -18.90
C TYR A 18 23.99 5.35 -19.03
N ARG A 19 23.47 4.73 -17.96
CA ARG A 19 22.14 4.10 -17.91
C ARG A 19 21.00 5.11 -18.00
N ILE A 20 21.12 6.29 -17.37
CA ILE A 20 20.17 7.41 -17.52
C ILE A 20 20.12 7.87 -18.98
N THR A 21 21.26 7.95 -19.66
CA THR A 21 21.32 8.43 -21.06
C THR A 21 20.66 7.44 -22.02
N THR A 22 20.90 6.13 -21.85
CA THR A 22 20.21 5.09 -22.66
C THR A 22 18.72 5.02 -22.35
N PHE A 23 18.32 5.39 -21.13
CA PHE A 23 16.92 5.46 -20.72
C PHE A 23 16.17 6.66 -21.29
N VAL A 24 16.76 7.86 -21.32
CA VAL A 24 16.11 9.02 -21.96
C VAL A 24 15.78 8.71 -23.42
N GLU A 25 16.66 7.99 -24.11
CA GLU A 25 16.42 7.53 -25.48
C GLU A 25 15.29 6.48 -25.57
N ALA A 26 15.25 5.49 -24.66
CA ALA A 26 14.19 4.49 -24.60
C ALA A 26 12.82 5.09 -24.23
N TYR A 27 12.79 5.98 -23.23
CA TYR A 27 11.61 6.73 -22.81
C TYR A 27 11.09 7.63 -23.94
N TYR A 28 11.98 8.28 -24.69
CA TYR A 28 11.59 9.08 -25.87
C TYR A 28 10.95 8.21 -26.96
N ARG A 29 11.50 7.01 -27.22
CA ARG A 29 10.95 6.05 -28.19
C ARG A 29 9.62 5.43 -27.72
N ILE A 30 9.47 5.12 -26.43
CA ILE A 30 8.23 4.59 -25.85
C ILE A 30 7.13 5.67 -25.86
N ASN A 31 7.46 6.92 -25.51
CA ASN A 31 6.51 8.02 -25.59
C ASN A 31 6.19 8.43 -27.04
N GLN A 32 7.13 8.30 -27.98
CA GLN A 32 6.82 8.46 -29.40
C GLN A 32 5.78 7.41 -29.84
N ARG A 33 5.99 6.14 -29.50
CA ARG A 33 5.03 5.05 -29.79
C ARG A 33 3.68 5.21 -29.08
N GLY A 34 3.67 5.74 -27.85
CA GLY A 34 2.45 6.02 -27.09
C GLY A 34 1.68 7.27 -27.56
N ASN A 35 2.31 8.11 -28.40
CA ASN A 35 1.70 9.29 -29.05
C ASN A 35 1.37 9.04 -30.52
N GLU A 36 1.79 7.91 -31.10
CA GLU A 36 1.34 7.45 -32.40
C GLU A 36 -0.13 7.06 -32.29
N MET A 37 -0.98 7.71 -33.10
CA MET A 37 -2.36 7.26 -33.27
C MET A 37 -2.32 5.94 -34.03
N ASP A 38 -3.09 4.96 -33.59
CA ASP A 38 -3.24 3.73 -34.35
C ASP A 38 -3.90 4.02 -35.71
N GLU A 39 -3.99 3.00 -36.57
CA GLU A 39 -4.59 3.14 -37.90
C GLU A 39 -6.07 3.61 -37.88
N LYS A 40 -6.70 3.64 -36.70
CA LYS A 40 -8.08 4.09 -36.48
C LYS A 40 -8.17 5.51 -35.90
N GLY A 41 -7.04 6.18 -35.67
CA GLY A 41 -7.01 7.51 -35.06
C GLY A 41 -7.24 7.49 -33.55
N GLU A 42 -7.17 6.32 -32.91
CA GLU A 42 -7.27 6.19 -31.46
C GLU A 42 -5.86 6.24 -30.85
N ARG A 43 -5.73 6.89 -29.69
CA ARG A 43 -4.47 6.79 -28.94
C ARG A 43 -4.32 5.35 -28.49
N ALA A 44 -3.27 4.67 -28.96
CA ALA A 44 -3.02 3.27 -28.61
C ALA A 44 -3.09 3.11 -27.08
N CYS A 45 -4.01 2.25 -26.63
CA CYS A 45 -4.25 2.02 -25.21
C CYS A 45 -2.92 1.65 -24.52
N ARG A 46 -2.56 2.38 -23.47
CA ARG A 46 -1.28 2.29 -22.73
C ARG A 46 -1.12 0.99 -21.91
N SER A 47 -1.79 -0.10 -22.27
CA SER A 47 -1.50 -1.42 -21.71
C SER A 47 -0.46 -2.10 -22.60
N ILE A 48 0.81 -1.95 -22.26
CA ILE A 48 1.84 -2.83 -22.83
C ILE A 48 1.56 -4.21 -22.23
N LYS A 49 1.10 -5.17 -23.03
CA LYS A 49 0.99 -6.57 -22.57
C LYS A 49 2.36 -7.01 -22.05
N ALA A 50 2.42 -7.56 -20.83
CA ALA A 50 3.66 -7.97 -20.16
C ALA A 50 4.57 -8.87 -21.00
N HIS A 51 3.99 -9.62 -21.94
CA HIS A 51 4.72 -10.46 -22.88
C HIS A 51 5.63 -9.71 -23.87
N GLY A 52 5.58 -8.37 -23.90
CA GLY A 52 6.38 -7.54 -24.80
C GLY A 52 7.57 -6.81 -24.14
N ILE A 53 7.75 -6.91 -22.81
CA ILE A 53 8.84 -6.22 -22.11
C ILE A 53 9.90 -7.26 -21.76
N THR A 54 11.09 -7.13 -22.33
CA THR A 54 12.22 -7.97 -21.91
C THR A 54 12.59 -7.65 -20.46
N ALA A 55 13.11 -8.62 -19.71
CA ALA A 55 13.62 -8.38 -18.36
C ALA A 55 14.62 -7.21 -18.31
N TYR A 56 15.35 -6.98 -19.41
CA TYR A 56 16.22 -5.83 -19.60
C TYR A 56 15.45 -4.50 -19.68
N GLU A 57 14.42 -4.40 -20.51
CA GLU A 57 13.59 -3.18 -20.63
C GLU A 57 12.82 -2.90 -19.34
N PHE A 58 12.35 -3.95 -18.64
CA PHE A 58 11.74 -3.84 -17.32
C PHE A 58 12.75 -3.27 -16.32
N LEU A 59 13.91 -3.91 -16.15
CA LEU A 59 14.95 -3.43 -15.22
C LEU A 59 15.43 -2.02 -15.58
N MET A 60 15.55 -1.70 -16.87
CA MET A 60 15.95 -0.38 -17.33
C MET A 60 14.89 0.68 -17.03
N TRP A 61 13.60 0.44 -17.32
CA TRP A 61 12.50 1.32 -16.92
C TRP A 61 12.45 1.48 -15.39
N TYR A 62 12.60 0.37 -14.67
CA TYR A 62 12.51 0.28 -13.22
C TYR A 62 13.63 1.04 -12.47
N PHE A 63 14.89 0.97 -12.94
CA PHE A 63 16.02 1.66 -12.30
C PHE A 63 16.13 3.16 -12.65
N THR A 64 15.24 3.69 -13.48
CA THR A 64 15.39 5.02 -14.08
C THR A 64 14.16 5.90 -14.01
N GLN A 65 12.98 5.34 -13.66
CA GLN A 65 11.81 6.11 -13.26
C GLN A 65 12.13 7.07 -12.10
N ASP A 66 13.08 6.71 -11.24
CA ASP A 66 13.59 7.61 -10.20
C ASP A 66 14.92 7.08 -9.63
N PRO A 67 16.02 7.85 -9.56
CA PRO A 67 17.19 7.51 -8.73
C PRO A 67 16.80 7.17 -7.29
N ASN A 68 15.64 7.66 -6.83
CA ASN A 68 15.04 7.25 -5.57
C ASN A 68 14.83 5.72 -5.48
N PHE A 69 14.50 5.01 -6.55
CA PHE A 69 14.35 3.54 -6.52
C PHE A 69 15.66 2.82 -6.17
N ILE A 70 16.80 3.22 -6.73
CA ILE A 70 18.10 2.61 -6.38
C ILE A 70 18.43 2.89 -4.91
N THR A 71 18.21 4.12 -4.45
CA THR A 71 18.37 4.43 -3.02
C THR A 71 17.37 3.67 -2.16
N HIS A 72 16.15 3.39 -2.64
CA HIS A 72 15.15 2.56 -1.97
C HIS A 72 15.62 1.13 -1.84
N TYR A 73 16.25 0.54 -2.86
CA TYR A 73 16.81 -0.81 -2.76
C TYR A 73 17.98 -0.90 -1.79
N LEU A 74 18.91 0.05 -1.87
CA LEU A 74 20.03 0.11 -0.94
C LEU A 74 19.51 0.31 0.49
N TRP A 75 18.53 1.19 0.68
CA TRP A 75 17.87 1.41 1.95
C TRP A 75 17.09 0.17 2.41
N ASN A 76 16.43 -0.56 1.51
CA ASN A 76 15.74 -1.82 1.82
C ASN A 76 16.74 -2.89 2.26
N ALA A 77 17.88 -3.01 1.60
CA ALA A 77 18.93 -3.93 2.01
C ALA A 77 19.49 -3.56 3.39
N ILE A 78 19.70 -2.27 3.66
CA ILE A 78 20.09 -1.76 4.99
C ILE A 78 19.00 -2.06 6.02
N CYS A 79 17.74 -1.79 5.71
CA CYS A 79 16.61 -2.08 6.59
C CYS A 79 16.50 -3.58 6.88
N ILE A 80 16.53 -4.44 5.87
CA ILE A 80 16.53 -5.91 6.05
C ILE A 80 17.71 -6.34 6.93
N PHE A 81 18.89 -5.77 6.71
CA PHE A 81 20.06 -6.03 7.54
C PHE A 81 19.83 -5.60 8.99
N CYS A 82 19.34 -4.38 9.23
CA CYS A 82 18.98 -3.88 10.57
C CYS A 82 17.89 -4.75 11.21
N LEU A 83 16.86 -5.15 10.46
CA LEU A 83 15.76 -5.97 10.95
C LEU A 83 16.20 -7.38 11.32
N ARG A 84 17.15 -7.95 10.57
CA ARG A 84 17.72 -9.27 10.89
C ARG A 84 18.68 -9.24 12.06
N ASN A 85 19.48 -8.18 12.19
CA ASN A 85 20.62 -8.18 13.11
C ASN A 85 20.43 -7.28 14.34
N ILE A 86 19.55 -6.28 14.28
CA ILE A 86 19.34 -5.27 15.32
C ILE A 86 17.98 -5.44 15.99
N THR A 87 16.89 -5.67 15.23
CA THR A 87 15.54 -5.78 15.80
C THR A 87 15.38 -6.81 16.90
N PRO A 88 15.99 -8.02 16.87
CA PRO A 88 15.91 -8.95 17.99
C PRO A 88 16.41 -8.36 19.33
N TRP A 89 17.31 -7.37 19.27
CA TRP A 89 17.86 -6.69 20.44
C TRP A 89 17.07 -5.46 20.87
N MET A 90 16.25 -4.91 19.98
CA MET A 90 15.44 -3.70 20.20
C MET A 90 13.94 -3.99 20.17
N ALA A 91 13.56 -5.27 20.20
CA ALA A 91 12.19 -5.70 19.98
C ALA A 91 11.28 -5.14 21.08
N LYS A 92 10.24 -4.40 20.69
CA LYS A 92 9.17 -4.01 21.62
C LYS A 92 8.25 -5.19 21.89
N GLU A 93 7.70 -5.22 23.09
CA GLU A 93 6.60 -6.13 23.42
C GLU A 93 5.33 -5.68 22.70
N VAL A 94 4.53 -6.64 22.23
CA VAL A 94 3.22 -6.37 21.63
C VAL A 94 2.16 -6.50 22.70
N THR A 95 1.28 -5.50 22.78
CA THR A 95 0.24 -5.40 23.81
C THR A 95 -1.16 -5.36 23.17
N GLU A 96 -2.20 -5.49 23.99
CA GLU A 96 -3.58 -5.29 23.53
C GLU A 96 -3.82 -3.88 22.96
N ASP A 97 -3.09 -2.88 23.45
CA ASP A 97 -3.21 -1.50 22.94
C ASP A 97 -2.73 -1.39 21.49
N ASP A 98 -1.73 -2.18 21.08
CA ASP A 98 -1.28 -2.26 19.69
C ASP A 98 -2.38 -2.83 18.77
N ILE A 99 -3.18 -3.79 19.27
CA ILE A 99 -4.34 -4.36 18.54
C ILE A 99 -5.45 -3.31 18.39
N VAL A 100 -5.77 -2.59 19.47
CA VAL A 100 -6.75 -1.50 19.43
C VAL A 100 -6.25 -0.37 18.52
N HIS A 101 -4.95 -0.05 18.57
CA HIS A 101 -4.32 0.92 17.68
C HIS A 101 -4.45 0.51 16.22
N TYR A 102 -4.18 -0.76 15.87
CA TYR A 102 -4.42 -1.29 14.53
C TYR A 102 -5.86 -1.04 14.09
N CYS A 103 -6.84 -1.43 14.92
CA CYS A 103 -8.25 -1.33 14.58
C CYS A 103 -8.71 0.12 14.40
N LEU A 104 -8.21 1.05 15.20
CA LEU A 104 -8.66 2.44 15.18
C LEU A 104 -7.86 3.30 14.19
N ASN A 105 -6.60 2.99 13.92
CA ASN A 105 -5.71 3.87 13.14
C ASN A 105 -5.37 3.32 11.75
N THR A 106 -6.10 2.32 11.26
CA THR A 106 -6.02 1.84 9.87
C THR A 106 -7.40 1.82 9.24
N SER A 107 -7.50 1.53 7.94
CA SER A 107 -8.77 1.37 7.22
C SER A 107 -9.68 0.34 7.87
N THR A 108 -9.16 -0.58 8.67
CA THR A 108 -9.93 -1.50 9.51
C THR A 108 -11.05 -0.81 10.29
N VAL A 109 -10.84 0.44 10.72
CA VAL A 109 -11.83 1.20 11.50
C VAL A 109 -13.17 1.36 10.77
N ILE A 110 -13.17 1.38 9.42
CA ILE A 110 -14.39 1.55 8.61
C ILE A 110 -15.25 0.28 8.61
N HIS A 111 -14.66 -0.86 8.97
CA HIS A 111 -15.29 -2.17 9.02
C HIS A 111 -15.81 -2.55 10.40
N LEU A 112 -15.42 -1.80 11.45
CA LEU A 112 -15.88 -2.03 12.81
C LEU A 112 -17.38 -1.80 12.92
N LYS A 113 -18.10 -2.70 13.60
CA LYS A 113 -19.53 -2.56 13.90
C LYS A 113 -19.73 -2.38 15.39
N LYS A 114 -20.61 -1.45 15.77
CA LYS A 114 -21.00 -1.28 17.17
C LYS A 114 -21.77 -2.51 17.65
N ILE A 115 -21.32 -3.11 18.76
CA ILE A 115 -21.97 -4.28 19.38
C ILE A 115 -22.86 -3.82 20.53
N GLN A 116 -22.27 -3.16 21.53
CA GLN A 116 -22.97 -2.66 22.71
C GLN A 116 -22.08 -1.65 23.44
N GLY A 117 -22.64 -0.55 23.95
CA GLY A 117 -21.86 0.44 24.71
C GLY A 117 -20.68 0.98 23.90
N SER A 118 -19.47 0.95 24.48
CA SER A 118 -18.17 1.27 23.87
C SER A 118 -17.54 0.11 23.09
N THR A 119 -18.22 -1.03 22.96
CA THR A 119 -17.70 -2.23 22.31
C THR A 119 -17.97 -2.24 20.81
N TYR A 120 -16.90 -2.42 20.04
CA TYR A 120 -16.93 -2.58 18.60
C TYR A 120 -16.37 -3.93 18.19
N GLY A 121 -16.88 -4.48 17.09
CA GLY A 121 -16.49 -5.78 16.56
C GLY A 121 -16.06 -5.72 15.10
N LEU A 122 -15.05 -6.53 14.77
CA LEU A 122 -14.67 -6.88 13.40
C LEU A 122 -14.97 -8.36 13.20
N ASP A 123 -15.85 -8.67 12.26
CA ASP A 123 -16.19 -10.03 11.86
C ASP A 123 -15.87 -10.18 10.38
N LEU A 124 -14.98 -11.11 10.07
CA LEU A 124 -14.61 -11.44 8.70
C LEU A 124 -14.75 -12.96 8.51
N GLU A 125 -15.35 -13.34 7.40
CA GLU A 125 -15.62 -14.72 7.02
C GLU A 125 -15.12 -14.99 5.60
N ASN A 126 -14.95 -16.27 5.29
CA ASN A 126 -14.48 -16.75 4.00
C ASN A 126 -13.16 -16.07 3.59
N ILE A 127 -12.15 -16.02 4.46
CA ILE A 127 -10.86 -15.37 4.16
C ILE A 127 -9.85 -16.42 3.68
N GLY A 128 -9.14 -16.13 2.59
CA GLY A 128 -7.97 -16.90 2.17
C GLY A 128 -6.69 -16.25 2.67
N TRP A 129 -5.75 -17.06 3.18
CA TRP A 129 -4.40 -16.59 3.52
C TRP A 129 -3.35 -17.36 2.73
N HIS A 130 -2.32 -16.66 2.27
CA HIS A 130 -1.27 -17.28 1.47
C HIS A 130 -0.50 -18.35 2.27
N CYS A 131 -0.45 -18.23 3.60
CA CYS A 131 0.19 -19.21 4.48
C CYS A 131 -0.71 -20.42 4.81
N LEU A 132 -1.99 -20.42 4.42
CA LEU A 132 -2.95 -21.51 4.62
C LEU A 132 -3.45 -22.02 3.26
N PRO A 133 -2.60 -22.72 2.48
CA PRO A 133 -2.95 -23.19 1.14
C PRO A 133 -4.18 -24.10 1.13
N GLY A 134 -5.06 -23.85 0.15
CA GLY A 134 -6.23 -24.69 -0.13
C GLY A 134 -7.48 -24.38 0.70
N SER A 135 -7.49 -23.33 1.53
CA SER A 135 -8.69 -22.92 2.27
C SER A 135 -8.98 -21.43 2.12
N MET A 136 -10.18 -21.14 1.61
CA MET A 136 -10.80 -19.81 1.62
C MET A 136 -11.82 -19.67 2.76
N GLU A 137 -11.96 -20.66 3.65
CA GLU A 137 -13.03 -20.72 4.64
C GLU A 137 -12.60 -20.20 6.02
N ASN A 138 -11.50 -19.45 6.09
CA ASN A 138 -11.07 -18.90 7.38
C ASN A 138 -12.04 -17.80 7.84
N SER A 139 -12.22 -17.71 9.15
CA SER A 139 -13.04 -16.69 9.78
C SER A 139 -12.38 -16.19 11.05
N PHE A 140 -12.57 -14.91 11.36
CA PHE A 140 -12.23 -14.40 12.67
C PHE A 140 -13.22 -13.35 13.16
N SER A 141 -13.30 -13.28 14.48
CA SER A 141 -14.11 -12.34 15.23
C SER A 141 -13.24 -11.65 16.27
N LEU A 142 -13.07 -10.34 16.14
CA LEU A 142 -12.36 -9.50 17.10
C LEU A 142 -13.36 -8.56 17.78
N ARG A 143 -13.22 -8.39 19.09
CA ARG A 143 -13.99 -7.44 19.89
C ARG A 143 -13.04 -6.52 20.65
N ILE A 144 -13.27 -5.22 20.57
CA ILE A 144 -12.50 -4.20 21.27
C ILE A 144 -13.43 -3.24 22.01
N ASP A 145 -12.96 -2.73 23.14
CA ASP A 145 -13.58 -1.61 23.83
C ASP A 145 -12.77 -0.34 23.54
N ILE A 146 -13.41 0.64 22.89
CA ILE A 146 -12.71 1.85 22.43
C ILE A 146 -12.46 2.87 23.54
N GLU A 147 -13.18 2.78 24.67
CA GLU A 147 -13.05 3.70 25.80
C GLU A 147 -11.90 3.28 26.72
N THR A 148 -11.87 2.01 27.07
CA THR A 148 -10.82 1.40 27.91
C THR A 148 -9.58 0.99 27.13
N ARG A 149 -9.64 1.03 25.80
CA ARG A 149 -8.57 0.61 24.88
C ARG A 149 -8.10 -0.82 25.14
N LYS A 150 -9.04 -1.73 25.28
CA LYS A 150 -8.76 -3.16 25.53
C LYS A 150 -9.33 -4.06 24.46
N MET A 151 -8.62 -5.14 24.20
CA MET A 151 -9.18 -6.27 23.48
C MET A 151 -10.09 -7.07 24.42
N ILE A 152 -11.31 -7.37 23.99
CA ILE A 152 -12.25 -8.19 24.76
C ILE A 152 -12.09 -9.67 24.40
N SER A 153 -12.01 -9.97 23.10
CA SER A 153 -11.90 -11.34 22.61
C SER A 153 -11.39 -11.38 21.18
N PHE A 154 -10.61 -12.40 20.85
CA PHE A 154 -10.25 -12.76 19.48
C PHE A 154 -10.51 -14.26 19.25
N VAL A 155 -11.31 -14.56 18.23
CA VAL A 155 -11.66 -15.93 17.84
C VAL A 155 -11.23 -16.13 16.39
N PHE A 156 -10.46 -17.18 16.11
CA PHE A 156 -10.07 -17.59 14.76
C PHE A 156 -10.50 -19.03 14.50
N ASN A 157 -11.31 -19.27 13.47
CA ASN A 157 -11.83 -20.59 13.12
C ASN A 157 -12.43 -21.35 14.34
N GLY A 158 -13.13 -20.62 15.22
CA GLY A 158 -13.75 -21.16 16.43
C GLY A 158 -12.80 -21.33 17.63
N GLU A 159 -11.50 -21.08 17.48
CA GLU A 159 -10.52 -21.11 18.57
C GLU A 159 -10.34 -19.72 19.17
N ASN A 160 -10.39 -19.61 20.51
CA ASN A 160 -10.04 -18.36 21.20
C ASN A 160 -8.52 -18.23 21.30
N LEU A 161 -7.99 -17.08 20.88
CA LEU A 161 -6.57 -16.76 21.01
C LEU A 161 -6.40 -15.60 21.99
N ASP A 162 -5.33 -15.64 22.77
CA ASP A 162 -5.00 -14.66 23.82
C ASP A 162 -3.64 -14.00 23.63
N ASP A 163 -2.70 -14.62 22.91
CA ASP A 163 -1.39 -14.03 22.60
C ASP A 163 -1.53 -12.78 21.69
N PRO A 164 -1.26 -11.56 22.21
CA PRO A 164 -1.41 -10.33 21.43
C PRO A 164 -0.49 -10.29 20.21
N LYS A 165 0.69 -10.91 20.28
CA LYS A 165 1.64 -10.93 19.17
C LYS A 165 1.12 -11.79 18.03
N GLN A 166 0.60 -12.98 18.33
CA GLN A 166 -0.04 -13.86 17.35
C GLN A 166 -1.27 -13.19 16.72
N ILE A 167 -2.10 -12.54 17.52
CA ILE A 167 -3.30 -11.83 17.05
C ILE A 167 -2.92 -10.67 16.13
N LEU A 168 -1.95 -9.84 16.53
CA LEU A 168 -1.49 -8.73 15.70
C LEU A 168 -0.91 -9.24 14.36
N ALA A 169 -0.10 -10.30 14.38
CA ALA A 169 0.41 -10.92 13.15
C ALA A 169 -0.72 -11.35 12.21
N MET A 170 -1.76 -11.99 12.74
CA MET A 170 -2.93 -12.43 11.97
C MET A 170 -3.74 -11.27 11.40
N LEU A 171 -3.92 -10.18 12.15
CA LEU A 171 -4.60 -8.97 11.68
C LEU A 171 -3.83 -8.30 10.54
N LEU A 172 -2.52 -8.22 10.66
CA LEU A 172 -1.67 -7.67 9.62
C LEU A 172 -1.61 -8.58 8.38
N MET A 173 -1.63 -9.91 8.55
CA MET A 173 -1.81 -10.86 7.45
C MET A 173 -3.13 -10.64 6.71
N ASN A 174 -4.22 -10.51 7.46
CA ASN A 174 -5.52 -10.18 6.87
C ASN A 174 -5.48 -8.84 6.12
N HIS A 175 -4.75 -7.86 6.62
CA HIS A 175 -4.54 -6.62 5.89
C HIS A 175 -3.83 -6.87 4.55
N ALA A 176 -2.73 -7.63 4.55
CA ALA A 176 -1.93 -7.91 3.35
C ALA A 176 -2.69 -8.74 2.31
N ASP A 177 -3.39 -9.80 2.75
CA ASP A 177 -3.97 -10.81 1.86
C ASP A 177 -5.42 -10.49 1.45
N CYS A 178 -6.14 -9.71 2.26
CA CYS A 178 -7.55 -9.41 2.03
C CYS A 178 -7.83 -7.92 1.81
N LEU A 179 -7.48 -7.04 2.77
CA LEU A 179 -7.83 -5.62 2.67
C LEU A 179 -7.05 -4.89 1.57
N HIS A 180 -5.75 -5.13 1.49
CA HIS A 180 -4.87 -4.47 0.53
C HIS A 180 -5.21 -4.82 -0.92
N PRO A 181 -5.42 -6.08 -1.33
CA PRO A 181 -5.80 -6.43 -2.70
C PRO A 181 -7.18 -5.88 -3.09
N MET A 182 -8.11 -5.79 -2.13
CA MET A 182 -9.39 -5.10 -2.35
C MET A 182 -9.18 -3.63 -2.70
N VAL A 183 -8.33 -2.90 -1.96
CA VAL A 183 -8.05 -1.49 -2.24
C VAL A 183 -7.35 -1.30 -3.59
N HIS A 184 -6.43 -2.20 -3.95
CA HIS A 184 -5.76 -2.21 -5.27
C HIS A 184 -6.72 -2.47 -6.43
N SER A 185 -7.84 -3.15 -6.23
CA SER A 185 -8.82 -3.40 -7.30
C SER A 185 -9.52 -2.13 -7.78
N PHE A 186 -9.65 -1.11 -6.91
CA PHE A 186 -10.22 0.21 -7.25
C PHE A 186 -9.32 1.02 -8.19
N GLN A 187 -8.03 0.68 -8.26
CA GLN A 187 -7.10 1.30 -9.19
C GLN A 187 -7.55 1.12 -10.64
N ASN A 188 -8.21 0.01 -10.97
CA ASN A 188 -8.74 -0.25 -12.31
C ASN A 188 -9.83 0.78 -12.69
N SER A 189 -10.71 1.12 -11.75
CA SER A 189 -11.73 2.17 -11.95
C SER A 189 -11.08 3.53 -12.18
N LEU A 190 -10.05 3.86 -11.39
CA LEU A 190 -9.30 5.11 -11.56
C LEU A 190 -8.62 5.15 -12.95
N TYR A 191 -8.09 4.02 -13.42
CA TYR A 191 -7.47 3.93 -14.74
C TYR A 191 -8.42 4.10 -15.91
N GLU A 192 -9.63 3.54 -15.82
CA GLU A 192 -10.64 3.71 -16.86
C GLU A 192 -10.97 5.20 -17.06
N SER A 193 -11.02 5.99 -15.98
CA SER A 193 -11.20 7.44 -16.02
C SER A 193 -10.06 8.19 -16.72
N MET A 194 -8.84 7.64 -16.79
CA MET A 194 -7.69 8.26 -17.46
C MET A 194 -7.94 8.47 -18.96
N LYS A 195 -8.72 7.59 -19.61
CA LYS A 195 -8.95 7.61 -21.06
C LYS A 195 -9.57 8.93 -21.54
N THR A 196 -10.31 9.59 -20.66
CA THR A 196 -11.06 10.83 -20.93
C THR A 196 -10.56 12.03 -20.12
N ALA A 197 -9.56 11.83 -19.26
CA ALA A 197 -9.03 12.88 -18.40
C ALA A 197 -8.11 13.85 -19.19
N PRO A 198 -8.13 15.16 -18.85
CA PRO A 198 -7.16 16.11 -19.40
C PRO A 198 -5.70 15.74 -19.04
N PRO A 199 -4.73 15.94 -19.96
CA PRO A 199 -3.32 15.55 -19.75
C PRO A 199 -2.66 16.15 -18.51
N GLU A 200 -3.07 17.34 -18.08
CA GLU A 200 -2.56 18.00 -16.87
C GLU A 200 -2.88 17.24 -15.58
N TYR A 201 -3.89 16.37 -15.60
CA TYR A 201 -4.27 15.50 -14.47
C TYR A 201 -3.68 14.10 -14.58
N PHE A 202 -2.81 13.83 -15.56
CA PHE A 202 -2.24 12.49 -15.76
C PHE A 202 -1.45 11.97 -14.56
N ARG A 203 -0.97 12.86 -13.68
CA ARG A 203 -0.29 12.46 -12.45
C ARG A 203 -1.17 11.70 -11.46
N MET A 204 -2.49 11.88 -11.50
CA MET A 204 -3.43 11.07 -10.74
C MET A 204 -3.38 9.58 -11.12
N TYR A 205 -2.82 9.25 -12.29
CA TYR A 205 -2.80 7.89 -12.85
C TYR A 205 -1.39 7.35 -13.11
N LEU A 206 -0.34 8.15 -12.89
CA LEU A 206 1.00 7.87 -13.43
C LEU A 206 1.78 6.75 -12.73
N HIS A 207 1.16 5.96 -11.85
CA HIS A 207 1.91 5.06 -10.98
C HIS A 207 1.26 3.72 -10.61
N GLY A 208 0.03 3.42 -11.01
CA GLY A 208 -0.61 2.12 -10.79
C GLY A 208 -0.44 1.09 -11.92
N ASN A 209 0.22 1.43 -13.04
CA ASN A 209 0.09 0.67 -14.30
C ASN A 209 0.87 -0.64 -14.30
N TYR A 210 1.78 -0.81 -13.35
CA TYR A 210 2.65 -1.98 -13.29
C TYR A 210 2.37 -2.84 -12.06
N LEU A 211 1.50 -2.41 -11.14
CA LEU A 211 1.44 -2.99 -9.80
C LEU A 211 0.39 -4.00 -9.54
N ASN A 212 -0.72 -4.02 -10.26
CA ASN A 212 -1.58 -5.18 -10.11
C ASN A 212 -0.77 -6.41 -10.56
N GLU A 213 -0.08 -6.41 -11.70
CA GLU A 213 0.81 -7.54 -12.02
C GLU A 213 2.07 -7.59 -11.13
N SER A 214 2.74 -6.48 -10.76
CA SER A 214 3.96 -6.56 -9.95
C SER A 214 3.71 -6.82 -8.46
N ALA A 215 2.69 -6.27 -7.81
CA ALA A 215 2.39 -6.63 -6.43
C ALA A 215 1.96 -8.11 -6.33
N HIS A 216 1.34 -8.65 -7.38
CA HIS A 216 0.95 -10.07 -7.46
C HIS A 216 2.13 -10.99 -7.86
N VAL A 217 3.13 -10.50 -8.62
CA VAL A 217 4.22 -11.33 -9.20
C VAL A 217 5.62 -11.04 -8.60
N PHE A 218 5.84 -9.89 -7.94
CA PHE A 218 7.17 -9.37 -7.60
C PHE A 218 7.71 -9.77 -6.22
N VAL A 219 7.14 -10.80 -5.60
CA VAL A 219 7.93 -11.58 -4.65
C VAL A 219 8.79 -12.51 -5.50
N PRO A 220 10.13 -12.40 -5.56
CA PRO A 220 10.96 -13.41 -6.20
C PRO A 220 10.82 -14.73 -5.42
N HIS A 221 9.77 -15.46 -5.78
CA HIS A 221 9.16 -16.58 -5.09
C HIS A 221 10.18 -17.70 -4.79
N PRO A 222 11.15 -18.02 -5.67
CA PRO A 222 12.16 -19.05 -5.37
C PRO A 222 13.37 -18.54 -4.56
N TRP A 223 13.77 -17.26 -4.71
CA TRP A 223 14.99 -16.74 -4.08
C TRP A 223 14.78 -16.36 -2.61
N LEU A 224 13.52 -16.31 -2.18
CA LEU A 224 13.10 -15.93 -0.84
C LEU A 224 12.62 -17.13 -0.01
N GLY A 225 12.77 -18.35 -0.53
CA GLY A 225 12.42 -19.58 0.19
C GLY A 225 10.91 -19.88 0.27
N PHE A 226 10.09 -19.20 -0.54
CA PHE A 226 8.71 -19.61 -0.78
C PHE A 226 8.69 -20.80 -1.74
N ASN A 227 8.63 -22.00 -1.17
CA ASN A 227 8.18 -23.20 -1.90
C ASN A 227 6.64 -23.27 -1.89
N GLY A 228 5.96 -22.11 -1.95
CA GLY A 228 4.51 -22.02 -2.00
C GLY A 228 3.99 -22.43 -3.38
N ASP A 229 2.68 -22.65 -3.47
CA ASP A 229 2.03 -22.72 -4.77
C ASP A 229 1.80 -21.27 -5.23
N THR A 230 2.55 -20.80 -6.23
CA THR A 230 2.38 -19.45 -6.82
C THR A 230 0.92 -19.22 -7.21
N ASP A 231 0.27 -20.28 -7.67
CA ASP A 231 -1.10 -20.24 -8.16
C ASP A 231 -2.07 -19.99 -7.01
N TRP A 232 -1.74 -20.44 -5.79
CA TRP A 232 -2.55 -20.17 -4.59
C TRP A 232 -2.48 -18.71 -4.15
N PHE A 233 -1.29 -18.12 -4.15
CA PHE A 233 -1.12 -16.71 -3.79
C PHE A 233 -1.87 -15.81 -4.77
N GLU A 234 -1.67 -16.02 -6.08
CA GLU A 234 -2.40 -15.29 -7.13
C GLU A 234 -3.92 -15.48 -7.02
N HIS A 235 -4.37 -16.71 -6.75
CA HIS A 235 -5.79 -17.01 -6.56
C HIS A 235 -6.40 -16.21 -5.40
N ILE A 236 -5.75 -16.16 -4.23
CA ILE A 236 -6.22 -15.38 -3.08
C ILE A 236 -6.37 -13.91 -3.42
N LEU A 237 -5.33 -13.31 -3.99
CA LEU A 237 -5.33 -11.88 -4.32
C LEU A 237 -6.46 -11.57 -5.31
N PHE A 238 -6.64 -12.43 -6.32
CA PHE A 238 -7.72 -12.31 -7.29
C PHE A 238 -9.10 -12.45 -6.66
N GLU A 239 -9.35 -13.46 -5.84
CA GLU A 239 -10.66 -13.67 -5.20
C GLU A 239 -10.99 -12.56 -4.19
N HIS A 240 -10.00 -12.07 -3.44
CA HIS A 240 -10.20 -10.93 -2.54
C HIS A 240 -10.46 -9.63 -3.30
N SER A 241 -9.80 -9.39 -4.44
CA SER A 241 -10.00 -8.18 -5.25
C SER A 241 -11.44 -7.97 -5.73
N LYS A 242 -12.22 -9.07 -5.86
CA LYS A 242 -13.63 -9.05 -6.27
C LYS A 242 -14.60 -8.62 -5.17
N ARG A 243 -14.14 -8.56 -3.92
CA ARG A 243 -15.00 -8.25 -2.78
C ARG A 243 -15.31 -6.76 -2.73
N SER A 244 -16.52 -6.44 -2.28
CA SER A 244 -16.90 -5.07 -1.96
C SER A 244 -16.18 -4.62 -0.69
N ILE A 245 -15.79 -3.35 -0.60
CA ILE A 245 -15.32 -2.74 0.65
C ILE A 245 -16.54 -2.45 1.52
N PRO A 246 -16.71 -3.10 2.68
CA PRO A 246 -17.85 -2.83 3.54
C PRO A 246 -17.64 -1.52 4.31
N PHE A 247 -18.24 -0.42 3.84
CA PHE A 247 -18.29 0.86 4.55
C PHE A 247 -19.40 0.86 5.60
N HIS A 248 -19.19 0.22 6.76
CA HIS A 248 -20.23 0.15 7.79
C HIS A 248 -20.29 1.38 8.68
N SER A 249 -19.14 1.98 9.03
CA SER A 249 -19.07 2.94 10.15
C SER A 249 -18.32 4.23 9.83
N PHE A 250 -18.29 4.61 8.55
CA PHE A 250 -17.51 5.76 8.09
C PHE A 250 -17.90 7.09 8.76
N PHE A 251 -19.13 7.22 9.25
CA PHE A 251 -19.63 8.43 9.93
C PHE A 251 -20.07 8.16 11.38
N ASP A 252 -19.60 7.08 12.00
CA ASP A 252 -19.86 6.80 13.41
C ASP A 252 -19.16 7.85 14.30
N LYS A 253 -19.95 8.55 15.13
CA LYS A 253 -19.45 9.65 15.97
C LYS A 253 -18.48 9.20 17.05
N GLU A 254 -18.69 8.04 17.65
CA GLU A 254 -17.85 7.53 18.73
C GLU A 254 -16.51 7.04 18.17
N LEU A 255 -16.54 6.31 17.05
CA LEU A 255 -15.30 5.95 16.35
C LEU A 255 -14.55 7.19 15.86
N MET A 256 -15.23 8.21 15.33
CA MET A 256 -14.57 9.47 14.97
C MET A 256 -13.94 10.17 16.18
N GLN A 257 -14.49 10.04 17.39
CA GLN A 257 -13.85 10.59 18.59
C GLN A 257 -12.60 9.80 18.96
N ALA A 258 -12.67 8.47 18.88
CA ALA A 258 -11.57 7.57 19.24
C ALA A 258 -10.45 7.47 18.20
N SER A 259 -10.73 7.75 16.91
CA SER A 259 -9.81 7.52 15.79
C SER A 259 -9.42 8.82 15.07
N PRO A 260 -8.17 9.29 15.24
CA PRO A 260 -7.59 10.34 14.40
C PRO A 260 -7.62 10.01 12.91
N TYR A 261 -7.33 8.75 12.56
CA TYR A 261 -7.40 8.24 11.19
C TYR A 261 -8.77 8.48 10.57
N LEU A 262 -9.85 8.04 11.23
CA LEU A 262 -11.20 8.12 10.68
C LEU A 262 -11.64 9.56 10.49
N ARG A 263 -11.34 10.45 11.46
CA ARG A 263 -11.63 11.89 11.31
C ARG A 263 -10.98 12.48 10.07
N PHE A 264 -9.70 12.15 9.87
CA PHE A 264 -8.95 12.67 8.74
C PHE A 264 -9.45 12.07 7.41
N ALA A 265 -9.70 10.76 7.38
CA ALA A 265 -10.26 10.05 6.23
C ALA A 265 -11.59 10.65 5.78
N VAL A 266 -12.50 10.93 6.71
CA VAL A 266 -13.80 11.56 6.42
C VAL A 266 -13.64 12.95 5.80
N GLN A 267 -12.73 13.77 6.35
CA GLN A 267 -12.46 15.10 5.82
C GLN A 267 -11.83 15.03 4.42
N CYS A 268 -10.85 14.14 4.23
CA CYS A 268 -10.17 13.94 2.95
C CYS A 268 -11.12 13.46 1.85
N ARG A 269 -11.98 12.49 2.15
CA ARG A 269 -13.03 12.02 1.23
C ARG A 269 -13.91 13.18 0.79
N THR A 270 -14.38 14.00 1.73
CA THR A 270 -15.19 15.19 1.43
C THR A 270 -14.43 16.19 0.55
N ILE A 271 -13.15 16.45 0.85
CA ILE A 271 -12.29 17.36 0.08
C ILE A 271 -12.16 16.86 -1.36
N ILE A 272 -11.80 15.58 -1.55
CA ILE A 272 -11.62 14.99 -2.88
C ILE A 272 -12.89 15.13 -3.72
N PHE A 273 -14.03 14.72 -3.18
CA PHE A 273 -15.32 14.78 -3.89
C PHE A 273 -15.65 16.21 -4.32
N GLN A 274 -15.42 17.19 -3.44
CA GLN A 274 -15.69 18.60 -3.74
C GLN A 274 -14.72 19.17 -4.77
N GLU A 275 -13.43 18.85 -4.67
CA GLU A 275 -12.41 19.42 -5.54
C GLU A 275 -12.43 18.82 -6.95
N LEU A 276 -12.69 17.52 -7.10
CA LEU A 276 -12.88 16.89 -8.40
C LEU A 276 -14.10 17.47 -9.12
N LYS A 277 -15.24 17.59 -8.42
CA LYS A 277 -16.43 18.24 -8.96
C LYS A 277 -16.17 19.70 -9.35
N ARG A 278 -15.45 20.47 -8.52
CA ARG A 278 -15.08 21.87 -8.82
C ARG A 278 -14.20 21.98 -10.06
N ALA A 279 -13.33 21.00 -10.30
CA ALA A 279 -12.47 20.96 -11.48
C ALA A 279 -13.18 20.44 -12.74
N GLY A 280 -14.47 20.06 -12.65
CA GLY A 280 -15.20 19.45 -13.76
C GLY A 280 -14.71 18.05 -14.12
N LEU A 281 -14.11 17.34 -13.14
CA LEU A 281 -13.57 16.00 -13.31
C LEU A 281 -14.58 14.93 -12.89
N ASP A 282 -15.83 15.06 -13.35
CA ASP A 282 -16.91 14.13 -13.02
C ASP A 282 -16.70 12.72 -13.61
N MET A 283 -15.75 12.58 -14.55
CA MET A 283 -15.35 11.29 -15.11
C MET A 283 -14.46 10.46 -14.16
N ILE A 284 -13.87 11.07 -13.14
CA ILE A 284 -12.99 10.40 -12.17
C ILE A 284 -13.85 9.86 -11.03
N ASP A 285 -13.75 8.57 -10.75
CA ASP A 285 -14.36 7.99 -9.55
C ASP A 285 -13.70 8.57 -8.29
N PRO A 286 -14.41 9.43 -7.53
CA PRO A 286 -13.81 10.11 -6.39
C PRO A 286 -13.59 9.16 -5.20
N GLU A 287 -14.33 8.04 -5.13
CA GLU A 287 -14.13 7.02 -4.10
C GLU A 287 -12.88 6.21 -4.40
N ALA A 288 -12.71 5.77 -5.66
CA ALA A 288 -11.49 5.10 -6.10
C ALA A 288 -10.27 5.99 -5.85
N TYR A 289 -10.35 7.28 -6.22
CA TYR A 289 -9.25 8.21 -5.98
C TYR A 289 -8.92 8.38 -4.48
N PHE A 290 -9.95 8.46 -3.63
CA PHE A 290 -9.77 8.53 -2.18
C PHE A 290 -9.12 7.26 -1.59
N LEU A 291 -9.64 6.08 -1.95
CA LEU A 291 -9.13 4.79 -1.47
C LEU A 291 -7.69 4.58 -1.90
N CYS A 292 -7.42 4.79 -3.19
CA CYS A 292 -6.12 4.55 -3.79
C CYS A 292 -5.05 5.56 -3.36
N SER A 293 -5.44 6.80 -3.03
CA SER A 293 -4.48 7.83 -2.64
C SER A 293 -4.35 7.94 -1.12
N VAL A 294 -5.46 8.22 -0.44
CA VAL A 294 -5.47 8.66 0.96
C VAL A 294 -5.48 7.45 1.90
N ALA A 295 -6.51 6.60 1.80
CA ALA A 295 -6.67 5.48 2.73
C ALA A 295 -5.47 4.53 2.65
N HIS A 296 -5.08 4.17 1.42
CA HIS A 296 -3.93 3.32 1.14
C HIS A 296 -2.61 3.87 1.70
N SER A 297 -2.27 5.13 1.42
CA SER A 297 -1.01 5.72 1.92
C SER A 297 -0.93 5.75 3.45
N ILE A 298 -2.03 6.11 4.11
CA ILE A 298 -2.05 6.22 5.58
C ILE A 298 -1.99 4.83 6.20
N ASP A 299 -2.66 3.83 5.62
CA ASP A 299 -2.57 2.44 6.09
C ASP A 299 -1.13 1.96 6.08
N HIS A 300 -0.41 2.16 4.97
CA HIS A 300 0.99 1.76 4.90
C HIS A 300 1.86 2.45 5.96
N TRP A 301 1.66 3.75 6.18
CA TRP A 301 2.38 4.46 7.23
C TRP A 301 2.05 3.92 8.63
N GLN A 302 0.77 3.74 8.94
CA GLN A 302 0.29 3.28 10.25
C GLN A 302 0.72 1.86 10.56
N LEU A 303 0.55 0.95 9.61
CA LEU A 303 0.96 -0.44 9.74
C LEU A 303 2.46 -0.54 9.94
N GLY A 304 3.22 0.23 9.16
CA GLY A 304 4.65 0.32 9.34
C GLY A 304 5.03 0.79 10.75
N GLN A 305 4.39 1.85 11.26
CA GLN A 305 4.70 2.40 12.59
C GLN A 305 4.36 1.38 13.68
N LEU A 306 3.30 0.61 13.47
CA LEU A 306 2.87 -0.44 14.39
C LEU A 306 3.87 -1.59 14.48
N VAL A 307 4.41 -2.02 13.32
CA VAL A 307 5.37 -3.12 13.24
C VAL A 307 6.82 -2.68 13.41
N GLU A 308 7.07 -1.38 13.57
CA GLU A 308 8.40 -0.86 13.84
C GLU A 308 8.92 -1.51 15.14
N TRP A 309 10.07 -2.19 15.03
CA TRP A 309 10.70 -2.89 16.16
C TRP A 309 9.88 -4.05 16.75
N VAL A 310 8.94 -4.65 16.03
CA VAL A 310 8.30 -5.91 16.47
C VAL A 310 9.05 -7.10 15.88
N ASP A 311 9.38 -8.08 16.73
CA ASP A 311 9.89 -9.37 16.28
C ASP A 311 8.79 -10.44 16.32
N PHE A 312 8.48 -10.98 15.15
CA PHE A 312 7.42 -11.95 14.90
C PHE A 312 7.99 -13.34 14.63
N PRO A 313 8.02 -14.27 15.59
CA PRO A 313 8.69 -15.56 15.43
C PRO A 313 8.25 -16.32 14.17
N ASP A 314 9.20 -16.99 13.49
CA ASP A 314 8.93 -17.70 12.24
C ASP A 314 8.05 -18.96 12.45
N ASP A 315 7.92 -19.43 13.70
CA ASP A 315 7.17 -20.62 14.14
C ASP A 315 5.76 -20.32 14.69
N MET A 316 5.24 -19.10 14.48
CA MET A 316 3.87 -18.74 14.86
C MET A 316 2.82 -19.66 14.20
N LYS A 317 1.88 -20.18 15.01
CA LYS A 317 0.93 -21.25 14.66
C LYS A 317 0.13 -20.98 13.38
N TYR A 318 -0.38 -19.75 13.23
CA TYR A 318 -1.23 -19.34 12.09
C TYR A 318 -0.57 -18.30 11.18
N SER A 319 0.69 -17.98 11.46
CA SER A 319 1.42 -16.94 10.75
C SER A 319 2.89 -17.34 10.57
N PRO A 320 3.18 -18.59 10.15
CA PRO A 320 4.56 -19.01 9.97
C PRO A 320 5.21 -18.12 8.91
N ARG A 321 6.46 -17.71 9.13
CA ARG A 321 7.21 -16.81 8.24
C ARG A 321 6.57 -15.41 8.09
N TYR A 322 5.69 -15.01 9.00
CA TYR A 322 5.11 -13.66 8.99
C TYR A 322 6.16 -12.56 9.13
N ASN A 323 7.26 -12.82 9.85
CA ASN A 323 8.43 -11.95 9.89
C ASN A 323 8.94 -11.63 8.47
N TYR A 324 8.85 -12.59 7.54
CA TYR A 324 9.28 -12.38 6.16
C TYR A 324 8.31 -11.45 5.39
N VAL A 325 7.01 -11.72 5.46
CA VAL A 325 5.98 -10.90 4.78
C VAL A 325 5.95 -9.50 5.37
N SER A 326 5.94 -9.36 6.69
CA SER A 326 5.89 -8.06 7.38
C SER A 326 7.10 -7.18 7.12
N ARG A 327 8.31 -7.76 7.11
CA ARG A 327 9.55 -7.04 6.79
C ARG A 327 9.57 -6.53 5.35
N ASN A 328 8.96 -7.28 4.42
CA ASN A 328 8.95 -6.91 3.00
C ASN A 328 7.75 -6.03 2.58
N PHE A 329 6.56 -6.23 3.14
CA PHE A 329 5.36 -5.50 2.74
C PHE A 329 5.11 -4.23 3.56
N PHE A 330 5.25 -4.30 4.89
CA PHE A 330 4.82 -3.20 5.78
C PHE A 330 5.94 -2.24 6.13
N GLN A 331 7.12 -2.75 6.53
CA GLN A 331 8.25 -1.89 6.92
C GLN A 331 8.91 -1.19 5.73
N HIS A 332 8.95 -1.83 4.56
CA HIS A 332 9.47 -1.17 3.35
C HIS A 332 8.62 0.03 2.96
N SER A 333 7.29 -0.11 3.00
CA SER A 333 6.39 0.95 2.55
C SER A 333 6.63 2.29 3.26
N GLN A 334 6.98 2.31 4.56
CA GLN A 334 7.28 3.52 5.33
C GLN A 334 8.35 4.43 4.71
N TYR A 335 9.38 3.82 4.13
CA TYR A 335 10.54 4.54 3.60
C TYR A 335 10.31 5.07 2.18
N TRP A 336 9.25 4.60 1.52
CA TRP A 336 8.79 5.13 0.25
C TRP A 336 8.15 6.51 0.44
N PHE A 337 7.48 6.75 1.59
CA PHE A 337 6.68 7.98 1.80
C PHE A 337 7.49 9.19 2.26
N LEU A 338 8.63 9.01 2.95
CA LEU A 338 9.34 10.13 3.59
C LEU A 338 10.05 11.07 2.58
N PRO A 339 10.67 10.58 1.48
CA PRO A 339 11.21 11.45 0.43
C PRO A 339 10.24 11.67 -0.74
N ASN A 340 9.30 10.73 -1.00
CA ASN A 340 8.50 10.70 -2.23
C ASN A 340 7.00 10.94 -1.99
N ASN A 341 6.61 11.76 -1.02
CA ASN A 341 5.21 12.18 -0.95
C ASN A 341 4.85 12.95 -2.24
N TYR A 342 4.08 12.28 -3.09
CA TYR A 342 3.76 12.78 -4.41
C TYR A 342 2.83 14.00 -4.36
N PHE A 343 1.86 14.06 -3.45
CA PHE A 343 1.03 15.27 -3.29
C PHE A 343 1.86 16.47 -2.85
N ARG A 344 2.74 16.30 -1.86
CA ARG A 344 3.62 17.35 -1.34
C ARG A 344 4.64 17.81 -2.37
N SER A 345 5.11 16.93 -3.24
CA SER A 345 6.07 17.30 -4.29
C SER A 345 5.39 17.94 -5.51
N HIS A 346 4.09 17.70 -5.75
CA HIS A 346 3.41 18.11 -6.98
C HIS A 346 2.18 19.01 -6.74
N TRP A 347 1.91 19.46 -5.51
CA TRP A 347 0.77 20.33 -5.22
C TRP A 347 0.76 21.62 -6.05
N HIS A 348 1.92 22.08 -6.50
CA HIS A 348 2.07 23.33 -7.24
C HIS A 348 1.77 23.20 -8.75
N GLU A 349 1.60 21.98 -9.26
CA GLU A 349 1.45 21.77 -10.71
C GLU A 349 0.07 22.12 -11.24
N THR A 350 -0.97 21.88 -10.45
CA THR A 350 -2.35 22.22 -10.82
C THR A 350 -3.04 22.90 -9.64
N GLN A 351 -4.04 23.73 -9.94
CA GLN A 351 -4.86 24.31 -8.88
C GLN A 351 -5.64 23.23 -8.11
N LEU A 352 -5.98 22.11 -8.76
CA LEU A 352 -6.63 20.97 -8.13
C LEU A 352 -5.74 20.38 -7.02
N TYR A 353 -4.49 20.02 -7.36
CA TYR A 353 -3.56 19.43 -6.38
C TYR A 353 -3.24 20.41 -5.26
N ASN A 354 -3.07 21.70 -5.58
CA ASN A 354 -2.87 22.74 -4.59
C ASN A 354 -4.02 22.77 -3.58
N ARG A 355 -5.27 22.84 -4.06
CA ARG A 355 -6.44 22.91 -3.20
C ARG A 355 -6.63 21.64 -2.38
N ILE A 356 -6.46 20.46 -2.99
CA ILE A 356 -6.55 19.18 -2.28
C ILE A 356 -5.51 19.14 -1.15
N TYR A 357 -4.23 19.33 -1.47
CA TYR A 357 -3.14 19.23 -0.49
C TYR A 357 -3.31 20.24 0.65
N HIS A 358 -3.55 21.52 0.37
CA HIS A 358 -3.65 22.51 1.44
C HIS A 358 -4.90 22.34 2.31
N ARG A 359 -6.02 21.87 1.74
CA ARG A 359 -7.22 21.56 2.53
C ARG A 359 -7.00 20.33 3.42
N MET A 360 -6.32 19.30 2.92
CA MET A 360 -5.93 18.12 3.72
C MET A 360 -4.93 18.53 4.80
N LYS A 361 -3.94 19.37 4.49
CA LYS A 361 -2.96 19.88 5.46
C LYS A 361 -3.61 20.67 6.61
N LYS A 362 -4.71 21.37 6.33
CA LYS A 362 -5.52 22.03 7.37
C LYS A 362 -6.25 21.04 8.27
N ALA A 363 -6.61 19.86 7.77
CA ALA A 363 -7.25 18.79 8.53
C ALA A 363 -6.26 18.10 9.46
N ASP A 364 -5.13 17.65 8.92
CA ASP A 364 -4.01 17.08 9.68
C ASP A 364 -2.72 17.23 8.84
N PRO A 365 -1.71 17.99 9.32
CA PRO A 365 -0.49 18.20 8.55
C PRO A 365 0.39 16.95 8.46
N THR A 366 0.37 16.09 9.48
CA THR A 366 1.16 14.86 9.51
C THR A 366 0.63 13.89 8.47
N TYR A 367 -0.67 13.60 8.48
CA TYR A 367 -1.26 12.70 7.48
C TYR A 367 -1.21 13.27 6.07
N ALA A 368 -1.48 14.57 5.88
CA ALA A 368 -1.39 15.18 4.55
C ALA A 368 0.02 15.05 3.94
N ASP A 369 1.06 15.10 4.78
CA ASP A 369 2.45 14.92 4.38
C ASP A 369 2.86 13.44 4.20
N ILE A 370 1.91 12.49 4.24
CA ILE A 370 2.12 11.07 3.89
C ILE A 370 1.40 10.63 2.60
N ILE A 371 0.31 11.32 2.19
CA ILE A 371 -0.55 10.90 1.07
C ILE A 371 0.19 10.93 -0.29
N SER A 372 0.13 9.85 -1.07
CA SER A 372 0.54 9.81 -2.49
C SER A 372 -0.64 10.12 -3.45
N LEU A 373 -0.36 10.41 -4.73
CA LEU A 373 -1.39 10.71 -5.72
C LEU A 373 -2.18 9.48 -6.22
N SER A 374 -1.80 8.25 -5.84
CA SER A 374 -2.44 6.98 -6.23
C SER A 374 -1.73 5.80 -5.52
N ILE A 375 -2.28 4.58 -5.66
CA ILE A 375 -1.58 3.33 -5.35
C ILE A 375 -0.46 3.20 -6.37
N SER A 376 0.77 3.19 -5.89
CA SER A 376 1.92 3.66 -6.64
C SER A 376 3.20 3.17 -5.98
N TYR A 377 3.54 1.92 -6.26
CA TYR A 377 4.79 1.20 -6.01
C TYR A 377 5.54 0.94 -7.32
#